data_AF-A0A9E5NJ97-F1
#
_entry.id   AF-A0A9E5NJ97-F1
#
_cell.length_a   1.000
_cell.length_b   1.000
_cell.length_c   1.000
_cell.angle_alpha   90.00
_cell.angle_beta   90.00
_cell.angle_gamma   90.00
#
_symmetry.space_group_name_H-M   'P 1'
#
loop_
_entity.id
_entity.type
_entity.pdbx_description
1 polymer ?
#
loop_
_entity_poly.entity_id
_entity_poly.type
_entity_poly.pdbx_seq_one_letter_code
_entity_poly.pdbx_strand_id
1 'polypeptide(L)'
;PRILAGDPPDSFQLHAGLEVEGYEPEVYLEPLDDLYASEGLNEVFPEDLLTLLEYKGHVWGVPVNIHRSNVMWYDKSVLEENGLTPPTTHVGRVLCRSRCAAGPGYRALGIWQQRKLASAPRLREHPGQHVWP
;
A
#
# COMPACT_ATOMS: atom_id res chain seq x y z
N PRO A 1 20.63 7.30 9.07
CA PRO A 1 20.49 6.09 8.22
C PRO A 1 21.87 5.45 8.01
N ARG A 2 21.99 4.12 7.91
CA ARG A 2 23.29 3.45 7.66
C ARG A 2 24.01 3.97 6.40
N ILE A 3 23.23 4.38 5.40
CA ILE A 3 23.67 5.12 4.20
C ILE A 3 24.51 6.37 4.55
N LEU A 4 24.05 7.22 5.49
CA LEU A 4 24.80 8.42 5.89
C LEU A 4 26.04 8.11 6.75
N ALA A 5 26.14 6.89 7.29
CA ALA A 5 27.26 6.45 8.10
C ALA A 5 28.37 5.76 7.27
N GLY A 6 28.24 5.72 5.94
CA GLY A 6 29.21 5.08 5.04
C GLY A 6 29.17 3.56 5.04
N ASP A 7 28.09 2.96 5.56
CA ASP A 7 27.87 1.50 5.62
C ASP A 7 26.50 1.15 5.02
N PRO A 8 26.25 1.47 3.73
CA PRO A 8 24.96 1.22 3.10
C PRO A 8 24.70 -0.29 2.99
N PRO A 9 23.45 -0.75 3.15
CA PRO A 9 23.08 -2.10 2.76
C PRO A 9 23.08 -2.25 1.23
N ASP A 10 23.21 -3.47 0.72
CA ASP A 10 23.17 -3.76 -0.73
C ASP A 10 21.83 -3.35 -1.37
N SER A 11 20.73 -3.43 -0.60
CA SER A 11 19.41 -2.94 -0.98
C SER A 11 18.58 -2.61 0.27
N PHE A 12 17.53 -1.81 0.10
CA PHE A 12 16.60 -1.47 1.17
C PHE A 12 15.18 -1.24 0.63
N GLN A 13 14.20 -1.30 1.53
CA GLN A 13 12.80 -1.03 1.20
C GLN A 13 12.58 0.49 1.14
N LEU A 14 12.05 0.96 0.01
CA LEU A 14 11.46 2.29 -0.14
C LEU A 14 10.04 2.18 -0.67
N HIS A 15 9.18 3.15 -0.38
CA HIS A 15 7.90 3.29 -1.04
C HIS A 15 8.07 4.07 -2.35
N ALA A 16 7.42 3.61 -3.42
CA ALA A 16 7.40 4.33 -4.69
C ALA A 16 6.83 5.76 -4.51
N GLY A 17 7.39 6.71 -5.27
CA GLY A 17 7.10 8.13 -5.17
C GLY A 17 8.25 8.92 -4.54
N LEU A 18 7.91 10.07 -3.92
CA LEU A 18 8.88 11.06 -3.45
C LEU A 18 9.71 10.64 -2.22
N GLU A 19 9.55 9.42 -1.68
CA GLU A 19 10.40 8.99 -0.57
C GLU A 19 11.89 8.95 -0.96
N VAL A 20 12.18 8.67 -2.24
CA VAL A 20 13.55 8.67 -2.79
C VAL A 20 14.26 10.02 -2.63
N GLU A 21 13.54 11.15 -2.65
CA GLU A 21 14.11 12.49 -2.49
C GLU A 21 14.87 12.63 -1.16
N GLY A 22 14.37 12.00 -0.10
CA GLY A 22 14.99 12.05 1.23
C GLY A 22 16.31 11.29 1.36
N TYR A 23 16.72 10.55 0.32
CA TYR A 23 17.95 9.76 0.30
C TYR A 23 19.06 10.38 -0.55
N GLU A 24 18.90 11.60 -1.07
CA GLU A 24 19.87 12.26 -1.96
C GLU A 24 20.38 11.28 -3.05
N PRO A 25 19.49 10.80 -3.92
CA PRO A 25 19.75 9.64 -4.77
C PRO A 25 20.97 9.80 -5.67
N GLU A 26 21.23 11.02 -6.15
CA GLU A 26 22.40 11.34 -6.98
C GLU A 26 23.75 11.18 -6.24
N VAL A 27 23.74 11.12 -4.91
CA VAL A 27 24.93 10.98 -4.05
C VAL A 27 25.08 9.55 -3.54
N TYR A 28 23.97 8.92 -3.16
CA TYR A 28 24.01 7.66 -2.40
C TYR A 28 23.44 6.45 -3.14
N LEU A 29 22.73 6.63 -4.26
CA LEU A 29 22.07 5.56 -4.99
C LEU A 29 22.57 5.50 -6.43
N GLU A 30 22.38 4.34 -7.06
CA GLU A 30 22.64 4.13 -8.48
C GLU A 30 21.33 4.15 -9.26
N PRO A 31 21.25 4.85 -10.41
CA PRO A 31 20.09 4.77 -11.28
C PRO A 31 19.97 3.36 -11.87
N LEU A 32 18.73 2.88 -12.02
CA LEU A 32 18.43 1.52 -12.47
C LEU A 32 18.00 1.45 -13.95
N ASP A 33 18.22 2.52 -14.73
CA ASP A 33 17.73 2.61 -16.11
C ASP A 33 18.29 1.48 -17.00
N ASP A 34 19.58 1.15 -16.84
CA ASP A 34 20.23 0.07 -17.58
C ASP A 34 19.61 -1.30 -17.27
N LEU A 35 19.28 -1.54 -15.99
CA LEU A 35 18.59 -2.76 -15.56
C LEU A 35 17.18 -2.83 -16.17
N TYR A 36 16.47 -1.72 -16.19
CA TYR A 36 15.14 -1.64 -16.79
C TYR A 36 15.17 -1.91 -18.30
N ALA A 37 16.20 -1.42 -18.99
CA ALA A 37 16.41 -1.68 -20.41
C ALA A 37 16.83 -3.13 -20.68
N SER A 38 17.73 -3.71 -19.88
CA SER A 38 18.24 -5.07 -20.12
C SER A 38 17.21 -6.16 -19.85
N GLU A 39 16.39 -5.97 -18.81
CA GLU A 39 15.37 -6.95 -18.38
C GLU A 39 13.98 -6.66 -18.97
N GLY A 40 13.82 -5.59 -19.76
CA GLY A 40 12.54 -5.22 -20.38
C GLY A 40 11.47 -4.78 -19.38
N LEU A 41 11.86 -4.27 -18.21
CA LEU A 41 10.94 -3.95 -17.12
C LEU A 41 9.98 -2.79 -17.44
N ASN A 42 10.37 -1.92 -18.37
CA ASN A 42 9.53 -0.82 -18.87
C ASN A 42 8.23 -1.32 -19.51
N GLU A 43 8.20 -2.56 -20.02
CA GLU A 43 7.01 -3.13 -20.67
C GLU A 43 6.15 -3.96 -19.70
N VAL A 44 6.72 -4.35 -18.55
CA VAL A 44 6.06 -5.24 -17.57
C VAL A 44 5.21 -4.46 -16.58
N PHE A 45 5.68 -3.28 -16.17
CA PHE A 45 4.99 -2.48 -15.16
C PHE A 45 3.98 -1.51 -15.77
N PRO A 46 2.87 -1.21 -15.07
CA PRO A 46 1.94 -0.17 -15.49
C PRO A 46 2.62 1.21 -15.57
N GLU A 47 2.26 2.02 -16.58
CA GLU A 47 2.82 3.36 -16.83
C GLU A 47 2.69 4.30 -15.62
N ASP A 48 1.54 4.29 -14.93
CA ASP A 48 1.33 5.07 -13.71
C ASP A 48 2.33 4.71 -12.60
N LEU A 49 2.72 3.43 -12.50
CA LEU A 49 3.70 2.97 -11.51
C LEU A 49 5.11 3.40 -11.91
N LEU A 50 5.47 3.29 -13.20
CA LEU A 50 6.76 3.77 -13.72
C LEU A 50 6.94 5.27 -13.45
N THR A 51 5.90 6.06 -13.72
CA THR A 51 5.88 7.50 -13.44
C THR A 51 6.15 7.83 -11.96
N LEU A 52 5.71 6.97 -11.03
CA LEU A 52 5.96 7.16 -9.59
C LEU A 52 7.37 6.73 -9.15
N LEU A 53 8.02 5.86 -9.90
CA LEU A 53 9.39 5.42 -9.64
C LEU A 53 10.42 6.35 -10.26
N GLU A 54 10.01 7.12 -11.27
CA GLU A 54 10.82 8.16 -11.88
C GLU A 54 11.00 9.35 -10.94
N TYR A 55 12.26 9.72 -10.72
CA TYR A 55 12.63 10.95 -10.05
C TYR A 55 13.83 11.56 -10.76
N LYS A 56 13.73 12.85 -11.12
CA LYS A 56 14.76 13.56 -11.89
C LYS A 56 15.20 12.84 -13.19
N GLY A 57 14.27 12.14 -13.85
CA GLY A 57 14.53 11.49 -15.14
C GLY A 57 15.20 10.11 -15.07
N HIS A 58 15.34 9.55 -13.86
CA HIS A 58 15.90 8.22 -13.64
C HIS A 58 14.95 7.37 -12.78
N VAL A 59 15.02 6.06 -12.96
CA VAL A 59 14.32 5.08 -12.11
C VAL A 59 15.25 4.62 -10.99
N TRP A 60 14.77 4.66 -9.74
CA TRP A 60 15.63 4.45 -8.55
C TRP A 60 15.28 3.20 -7.73
N GLY A 61 14.29 2.42 -8.15
CA GLY A 61 13.88 1.23 -7.42
C GLY A 61 13.03 0.28 -8.26
N VAL A 62 13.02 -1.00 -7.86
CA VAL A 62 12.23 -2.05 -8.49
C VAL A 62 10.99 -2.35 -7.63
N PRO A 63 9.77 -2.20 -8.16
CA PRO A 63 8.56 -2.43 -7.39
C PRO A 63 8.34 -3.94 -7.20
N VAL A 64 8.23 -4.36 -5.94
CA VAL A 64 8.01 -5.78 -5.59
C VAL A 64 6.53 -6.12 -5.39
N ASN A 65 5.70 -5.13 -5.08
CA ASN A 65 4.27 -5.32 -4.85
C ASN A 65 3.48 -4.02 -4.99
N ILE A 66 2.14 -4.15 -4.94
CA ILE A 66 1.21 -3.04 -4.85
C ILE A 66 0.31 -3.30 -3.65
N HIS A 67 0.49 -2.53 -2.59
CA HIS A 67 -0.39 -2.57 -1.42
C HIS A 67 -1.61 -1.68 -1.62
N ARG A 68 -2.76 -2.09 -1.09
CA ARG A 68 -4.00 -1.32 -1.14
C ARG A 68 -4.36 -0.80 0.25
N SER A 69 -4.37 0.53 0.40
CA SER A 69 -4.61 1.19 1.68
C SER A 69 -6.08 1.31 2.08
N ASN A 70 -7.00 1.31 1.11
CA ASN A 70 -8.44 1.59 1.32
C ASN A 70 -9.28 0.29 1.40
N VAL A 71 -8.78 -0.69 2.15
CA VAL A 71 -9.49 -1.96 2.41
C VAL A 71 -9.92 -2.00 3.87
N MET A 72 -11.20 -2.32 4.09
CA MET A 72 -11.71 -2.64 5.43
C MET A 72 -11.88 -4.14 5.57
N TRP A 73 -11.33 -4.68 6.64
CA TRP A 73 -11.46 -6.08 7.03
C TRP A 73 -12.45 -6.19 8.19
N TYR A 74 -13.34 -7.17 8.12
CA TYR A 74 -14.37 -7.38 9.13
C TYR A 74 -14.61 -8.86 9.36
N ASP A 75 -15.08 -9.19 10.56
CA ASP A 75 -15.56 -10.54 10.90
C ASP A 75 -17.01 -10.68 10.46
N LYS A 76 -17.29 -11.70 9.65
CA LYS A 76 -18.64 -11.97 9.15
C LYS A 76 -19.60 -12.40 10.26
N SER A 77 -19.15 -13.25 11.20
CA SER A 77 -20.04 -13.77 12.23
C SER A 77 -20.52 -12.63 13.13
N VAL A 78 -19.63 -11.70 13.45
CA VAL A 78 -19.96 -10.51 14.26
C VAL A 78 -21.00 -9.63 13.54
N LEU A 79 -20.89 -9.46 12.23
CA LEU A 79 -21.90 -8.70 11.49
C LEU A 79 -23.25 -9.44 11.47
N GLU A 80 -23.25 -10.74 11.21
CA GLU A 80 -24.46 -11.57 11.14
C GLU A 80 -25.18 -11.66 12.48
N GLU A 81 -24.46 -11.94 13.58
CA GLU A 81 -24.99 -12.02 14.95
C GLU A 81 -25.67 -10.72 15.39
N ASN A 82 -25.21 -9.58 14.86
CA ASN A 82 -25.72 -8.25 15.22
C ASN A 82 -26.65 -7.66 14.16
N GLY A 83 -27.02 -8.42 13.12
CA GLY A 83 -27.87 -7.95 12.03
C GLY A 83 -27.31 -6.73 11.27
N LEU A 84 -25.97 -6.64 11.19
CA LEU A 84 -25.25 -5.55 10.55
C LEU A 84 -24.81 -5.96 9.14
N THR A 85 -24.72 -4.98 8.24
CA THR A 85 -24.16 -5.16 6.89
C THR A 85 -22.85 -4.40 6.75
N PRO A 86 -21.92 -4.86 5.90
CA PRO A 86 -20.69 -4.12 5.61
C PRO A 86 -21.02 -2.71 5.10
N PRO A 87 -20.44 -1.64 5.68
CA PRO A 87 -20.70 -0.28 5.23
C PRO A 87 -20.17 -0.06 3.82
N THR A 88 -20.88 0.75 3.03
CA THR A 88 -20.50 1.16 1.66
C THR A 88 -20.28 2.66 1.50
N THR A 89 -20.49 3.48 2.55
CA THR A 89 -20.23 4.93 2.51
C THR A 89 -19.37 5.50 3.64
N HIS A 90 -19.52 5.06 4.89
CA HIS A 90 -18.76 5.60 6.04
C HIS A 90 -18.48 4.52 7.10
N VAL A 91 -17.21 4.14 7.26
CA VAL A 91 -16.75 3.09 8.18
C VAL A 91 -17.02 3.46 9.66
N GLY A 92 -16.90 4.73 10.02
CA GLY A 92 -17.05 5.21 11.40
C GLY A 92 -18.43 4.93 12.02
N ARG A 93 -19.50 4.90 11.23
CA ARG A 93 -20.86 4.61 11.73
C ARG A 93 -21.09 3.14 12.06
N VAL A 94 -20.49 2.23 11.30
CA VAL A 94 -20.60 0.78 11.57
C VAL A 94 -19.67 0.35 12.70
N LEU A 95 -18.46 0.91 12.78
CA LEU A 95 -17.57 0.75 13.95
C LEU A 95 -18.24 1.14 15.26
N CYS A 96 -18.98 2.26 15.25
CA CYS A 96 -19.72 2.72 16.42
C CYS A 96 -20.89 1.78 16.74
N ARG A 97 -21.67 1.36 15.74
CA ARG A 97 -22.77 0.40 15.95
C ARG A 97 -22.30 -0.97 16.43
N SER A 98 -21.21 -1.52 15.90
CA SER A 98 -20.68 -2.81 16.35
C SER A 98 -20.08 -2.71 17.75
N ARG A 99 -19.35 -1.63 18.11
CA ARG A 99 -18.92 -1.40 19.50
C ARG A 99 -20.08 -1.20 20.47
N CYS A 100 -21.11 -0.45 20.08
CA CYS A 100 -22.28 -0.17 20.92
C CYS A 100 -23.19 -1.39 21.07
N ALA A 101 -23.33 -2.23 20.05
CA ALA A 101 -24.15 -3.45 20.09
C ALA A 101 -23.48 -4.58 20.88
N ALA A 102 -22.15 -4.67 20.81
CA ALA A 102 -21.44 -5.85 21.27
C ALA A 102 -21.08 -5.80 22.78
N GLY A 103 -20.82 -4.63 23.36
CA GLY A 103 -20.45 -4.53 24.78
C GLY A 103 -18.97 -4.83 25.08
N PRO A 104 -18.54 -4.80 26.36
CA PRO A 104 -17.12 -4.87 26.73
C PRO A 104 -16.55 -6.29 26.53
N GLY A 105 -15.83 -6.51 25.43
CA GLY A 105 -15.13 -7.78 25.17
C GLY A 105 -14.82 -8.12 23.71
N TYR A 106 -15.19 -7.29 22.73
CA TYR A 106 -15.17 -7.71 21.32
C TYR A 106 -13.84 -7.49 20.58
N ARG A 107 -13.57 -8.45 19.69
CA ARG A 107 -12.51 -8.45 18.67
C ARG A 107 -12.72 -7.29 17.71
N ALA A 108 -11.71 -6.42 17.59
CA ALA A 108 -11.82 -5.17 16.86
C ALA A 108 -12.07 -5.38 15.35
N LEU A 109 -12.93 -4.54 14.78
CA LEU A 109 -12.92 -4.26 13.35
C LEU A 109 -11.58 -3.55 13.04
N GLY A 110 -10.77 -4.13 12.18
CA GLY A 110 -9.45 -3.59 11.82
C GLY A 110 -9.52 -2.81 10.52
N ILE A 111 -9.18 -1.53 10.56
CA ILE A 111 -8.71 -0.81 9.37
C ILE A 111 -7.19 -0.92 9.40
N TRP A 112 -6.62 -1.58 8.41
CA TRP A 112 -5.17 -1.70 8.29
C TRP A 112 -4.70 -0.85 7.12
N GLN A 113 -3.77 0.06 7.38
CA GLN A 113 -3.22 0.98 6.39
C GLN A 113 -1.71 0.72 6.25
N GLN A 114 -1.29 0.12 5.14
CA GLN A 114 0.05 0.34 4.61
C GLN A 114 -0.06 1.45 3.56
N ARG A 115 0.71 2.52 3.74
CA ARG A 115 0.53 3.79 3.05
C ARG A 115 0.98 3.71 1.57
N LYS A 116 0.16 4.34 0.72
CA LYS A 116 0.43 4.94 -0.61
C LYS A 116 0.73 3.99 -1.79
N LEU A 117 -0.34 3.60 -2.48
CA LEU A 117 -0.53 3.83 -3.92
C LEU A 117 -2.04 3.73 -4.20
N ALA A 118 -2.64 4.81 -4.66
CA ALA A 118 -4.09 4.95 -4.83
C ALA A 118 -4.45 5.02 -6.32
N SER A 119 -4.26 3.92 -7.03
CA SER A 119 -4.92 3.62 -8.31
C SER A 119 -4.44 2.26 -8.82
N ALA A 120 -5.18 1.20 -8.51
CA ALA A 120 -4.98 -0.11 -9.14
C ALA A 120 -6.33 -0.69 -9.52
N PRO A 121 -6.51 -1.23 -10.75
CA PRO A 121 -7.77 -1.80 -11.19
C PRO A 121 -8.23 -2.95 -10.27
N ARG A 122 -9.55 -3.19 -10.26
CA ARG A 122 -10.25 -4.12 -9.36
C ARG A 122 -9.70 -5.55 -9.50
N LEU A 123 -8.82 -5.97 -8.60
CA LEU A 123 -8.50 -7.38 -8.36
C LEU A 123 -9.65 -8.06 -7.59
N ARG A 124 -9.86 -9.36 -7.83
CA ARG A 124 -10.95 -10.17 -7.25
C ARG A 124 -11.03 -10.01 -5.73
N GLU A 125 -12.24 -9.69 -5.26
CA GLU A 125 -12.55 -9.54 -3.84
C GLU A 125 -12.64 -10.91 -3.16
N HIS A 126 -11.98 -11.06 -2.01
CA HIS A 126 -12.22 -12.20 -1.12
C HIS A 126 -13.48 -11.96 -0.28
N PRO A 127 -14.22 -13.02 0.11
CA PRO A 127 -15.54 -12.89 0.69
C PRO A 127 -15.65 -12.00 1.96
N GLY A 128 -14.56 -11.65 2.64
CA GLY A 128 -14.53 -10.78 3.83
C GLY A 128 -13.80 -9.43 3.64
N GLN A 129 -13.56 -9.00 2.41
CA GLN A 129 -12.93 -7.70 2.11
C GLN A 129 -13.96 -6.76 1.50
N HIS A 130 -13.99 -5.50 1.96
CA HIS A 130 -14.70 -4.44 1.24
C HIS A 130 -13.69 -3.37 0.79
N VAL A 131 -13.69 -3.11 -0.51
CA VAL A 131 -12.83 -2.12 -1.16
C VAL A 131 -13.65 -0.86 -1.42
N TRP A 132 -13.12 0.25 -0.96
CA TRP A 132 -13.71 1.56 -1.15
C TRP A 132 -13.22 2.18 -2.47
N PRO A 133 -14.03 2.99 -3.17
CA PRO A 133 -13.52 3.81 -4.26
C PRO A 133 -12.47 4.82 -3.78
#